data_AF-A0A1Y1W592-F1
#
_entry.id   AF-A0A1Y1W592-F1
#
_cell.length_a   1.000
_cell.length_b   1.000
_cell.length_c   1.000
_cell.angle_alpha   90.00
_cell.angle_beta   90.00
_cell.angle_gamma   90.00
#
_symmetry.space_group_name_H-M   'P 1'
#
loop_
_entity.id
_entity.type
_entity.pdbx_description
1 polymer ?
#
loop_
_entity_poly.entity_id
_entity_poly.type
_entity_poly.pdbx_seq_one_letter_code
_entity_poly.pdbx_strand_id
1 'polypeptide(L)'
;MDKPTPRVNAGMLGQYTNTTVRLTGRVVKSQGSSLVLETSDSGTLTVHLTPECTVNSEFTEIVGKVQGDGTVSAFTTVDLSSNFGMYLPRCIICCS
;
A
#
# COMPACT_ATOMS: atom_id res chain seq x y z
N MET A 1 19.36 -9.79 5.37
CA MET A 1 18.96 -9.14 6.64
C MET A 1 17.49 -8.77 6.50
N ASP A 2 16.60 -9.70 6.85
CA ASP A 2 15.14 -9.49 6.77
C ASP A 2 14.74 -8.46 7.81
N LYS A 3 14.55 -7.22 7.37
CA LYS A 3 13.85 -6.23 8.20
C LYS A 3 12.38 -6.63 8.20
N PRO A 4 11.76 -6.90 9.36
CA PRO A 4 10.33 -7.15 9.42
C PRO A 4 9.63 -5.93 8.82
N THR A 5 8.65 -6.16 7.94
CA THR A 5 7.80 -5.11 7.39
C THR A 5 6.58 -4.99 8.30
N PRO A 6 6.61 -4.10 9.32
CA PRO A 6 5.52 -4.03 10.28
C PRO A 6 4.23 -3.62 9.58
N ARG A 7 3.12 -4.23 9.99
CA ARG A 7 1.79 -3.81 9.55
C ARG A 7 1.36 -2.61 10.38
N VAL A 8 1.13 -1.49 9.71
CA VAL A 8 0.80 -0.21 10.37
C VAL A 8 -0.53 0.33 9.84
N ASN A 9 -1.16 1.20 10.62
CA ASN A 9 -2.35 1.95 10.25
C ASN A 9 -2.02 3.44 10.11
N ALA A 10 -2.95 4.27 9.61
CA ALA A 10 -2.72 5.71 9.42
C ALA A 10 -2.26 6.41 10.70
N GLY A 11 -2.87 6.11 11.85
CA GLY A 11 -2.50 6.70 13.14
C GLY A 11 -1.07 6.37 13.61
N MET A 12 -0.45 5.33 13.08
CA MET A 12 0.91 4.92 13.45
C MET A 12 1.99 5.41 12.47
N LEU A 13 1.62 5.95 11.30
CA LEU A 13 2.56 6.39 10.26
C LEU A 13 3.66 7.32 10.79
N GLY A 14 3.29 8.26 11.67
CA GLY A 14 4.24 9.21 12.25
C GLY A 14 5.34 8.58 13.12
N GLN A 15 5.14 7.36 13.62
CA GLN A 15 6.15 6.62 14.38
C GLN A 15 7.10 5.83 13.45
N TYR A 16 6.67 5.57 12.22
CA TYR A 16 7.38 4.76 11.23
C TYR A 16 7.95 5.58 10.07
N THR A 17 8.16 6.88 10.27
CA THR A 17 8.78 7.75 9.28
C THR A 17 10.11 7.18 8.78
N ASN A 18 10.33 7.24 7.46
CA ASN A 18 11.52 6.73 6.78
C ASN A 18 11.71 5.20 6.90
N THR A 19 10.67 4.47 7.32
CA THR A 19 10.68 3.00 7.48
C THR A 19 9.80 2.34 6.43
N THR A 20 10.20 1.16 5.96
CA THR A 20 9.36 0.33 5.08
C THR A 20 8.31 -0.40 5.92
N VAL A 21 7.05 -0.16 5.60
CA VAL A 21 5.89 -0.69 6.32
C VAL A 21 4.92 -1.35 5.35
N ARG A 22 3.98 -2.10 5.91
CA ARG A 22 2.87 -2.71 5.19
C ARG A 22 1.56 -2.10 5.67
N LEU A 23 0.74 -1.63 4.75
CA LEU A 23 -0.52 -0.95 5.01
C LEU A 23 -1.62 -1.72 4.33
N THR A 24 -2.75 -1.92 4.99
CA THR A 24 -3.94 -2.49 4.36
C THR A 24 -5.07 -1.50 4.50
N GLY A 25 -5.78 -1.25 3.42
CA GLY A 25 -6.90 -0.32 3.45
C GLY A 25 -7.77 -0.40 2.22
N ARG A 26 -8.81 0.42 2.24
CA ARG A 26 -9.74 0.61 1.13
C ARG A 26 -9.29 1.80 0.28
N VAL A 27 -9.28 1.64 -1.03
CA VAL A 27 -9.03 2.71 -1.99
C VAL A 27 -10.25 3.62 -2.01
N VAL A 28 -10.11 4.84 -1.48
CA VAL A 28 -11.17 5.87 -1.51
C VAL A 28 -11.13 6.61 -2.84
N LYS A 29 -9.92 6.89 -3.33
CA LYS A 29 -9.72 7.65 -4.56
C LYS A 29 -8.39 7.28 -5.20
N SER A 30 -8.36 7.18 -6.53
CA SER A 30 -7.13 7.05 -7.29
C SER A 30 -7.04 8.19 -8.31
N GLN A 31 -5.86 8.78 -8.44
CA GLN A 31 -5.58 9.87 -9.37
C GLN A 31 -4.16 9.69 -9.95
N GLY A 32 -4.08 9.09 -11.13
CA GLY A 32 -2.80 8.82 -11.80
C GLY A 32 -1.88 7.98 -10.90
N SER A 33 -0.75 8.56 -10.51
CA SER A 33 0.26 7.92 -9.64
C SER A 33 0.03 8.17 -8.15
N SER A 34 -1.09 8.77 -7.74
CA SER A 34 -1.42 9.00 -6.33
C SER A 34 -2.76 8.36 -5.97
N LEU A 35 -2.82 7.80 -4.78
CA LEU A 35 -3.92 7.00 -4.26
C LEU A 35 -4.25 7.48 -2.85
N VAL A 36 -5.53 7.64 -2.55
CA VAL A 36 -6.03 7.88 -1.20
C VAL A 36 -6.54 6.56 -0.66
N LEU A 37 -5.84 6.04 0.34
CA LEU A 37 -6.18 4.80 1.04
C LEU A 37 -6.78 5.14 2.40
N GLU A 38 -7.87 4.48 2.76
CA GLU A 38 -8.48 4.52 4.08
C GLU A 38 -8.13 3.24 4.85
N THR A 39 -7.46 3.39 5.98
CA THR A 39 -7.08 2.28 6.85
C THR A 39 -8.20 1.91 7.82
N SER A 40 -8.04 0.79 8.53
CA SER A 40 -9.06 0.25 9.46
C SER A 40 -9.40 1.16 10.64
N ASP A 41 -8.58 2.18 10.92
CA ASP A 41 -8.81 3.22 11.93
C ASP A 41 -9.60 4.43 11.38
N SER A 42 -10.19 4.29 10.18
CA SER A 42 -10.84 5.38 9.43
C SER A 42 -9.92 6.55 9.08
N GLY A 43 -8.60 6.39 9.26
CA GLY A 43 -7.62 7.35 8.82
C GLY A 43 -7.40 7.26 7.31
N THR A 44 -7.30 8.40 6.65
CA THR A 44 -6.97 8.48 5.23
C THR A 44 -5.51 8.88 5.07
N LEU A 45 -4.83 8.24 4.12
CA LEU A 45 -3.43 8.50 3.81
C LEU A 45 -3.21 8.54 2.30
N THR A 46 -2.26 9.37 1.87
CA THR A 46 -1.88 9.46 0.47
C THR A 46 -0.70 8.54 0.18
N VAL A 47 -0.90 7.68 -0.81
CA VAL A 47 0.10 6.75 -1.31
C VAL A 47 0.49 7.16 -2.72
N HIS A 48 1.78 7.29 -2.95
CA HIS A 48 2.34 7.46 -4.27
C HIS A 48 2.70 6.10 -4.85
N LEU A 49 2.03 5.73 -5.93
CA LEU A 49 2.29 4.52 -6.69
C LEU A 49 3.47 4.77 -7.63
N THR A 50 4.36 3.79 -7.75
CA THR A 50 5.32 3.79 -8.86
C THR A 50 4.57 3.58 -10.18
N PRO A 51 5.10 4.06 -11.32
CA PRO A 51 4.46 3.91 -12.63
C PRO A 51 4.17 2.44 -13.01
N GLU A 52 4.86 1.50 -12.36
CA GLU A 52 4.76 0.06 -12.57
C GLU A 52 3.70 -0.60 -11.69
N CYS A 53 3.23 0.08 -10.63
CA CYS A 53 2.20 -0.43 -9.73
C CYS A 53 0.82 0.06 -10.14
N THR A 54 -0.09 -0.88 -10.38
CA THR A 54 -1.51 -0.59 -10.65
C THR A 54 -2.37 -1.20 -9.56
N VAL A 55 -3.33 -0.43 -9.06
CA VAL A 55 -4.32 -0.87 -8.06
C VAL A 55 -5.68 -0.91 -8.72
N ASN A 56 -6.30 -2.09 -8.78
CA ASN A 56 -7.60 -2.27 -9.42
C ASN A 56 -8.70 -2.73 -8.45
N SER A 57 -8.34 -3.07 -7.21
CA SER A 57 -9.28 -3.54 -6.19
C SER A 57 -9.67 -2.46 -5.20
N GLU A 58 -10.88 -2.58 -4.64
CA GLU A 58 -11.36 -1.69 -3.57
C GLU A 58 -10.54 -1.87 -2.29
N PHE A 59 -10.13 -3.09 -1.97
CA PHE A 59 -9.24 -3.39 -0.87
C PHE A 59 -7.89 -3.81 -1.42
N THR A 60 -6.83 -3.18 -0.93
CA THR A 60 -5.46 -3.49 -1.36
C THR A 60 -4.52 -3.40 -0.17
N GLU A 61 -3.48 -4.22 -0.21
CA GLU A 61 -2.35 -4.18 0.70
C GLU A 61 -1.15 -3.55 -0.01
N ILE A 62 -0.53 -2.57 0.64
CA ILE A 62 0.54 -1.76 0.08
C ILE A 62 1.78 -1.96 0.92
N VAL A 63 2.87 -2.34 0.27
CA VAL A 63 4.19 -2.37 0.87
C VAL A 63 4.95 -1.16 0.35
N GLY A 64 5.35 -0.29 1.27
CA GLY A 64 5.92 0.99 0.90
C GLY A 64 6.74 1.62 2.00
N LYS A 65 7.47 2.66 1.65
CA LYS A 65 8.24 3.45 2.61
C LYS A 65 7.46 4.69 3.03
N VAL A 66 7.34 4.91 4.34
CA VAL A 66 6.77 6.13 4.87
C VAL A 66 7.74 7.28 4.66
N GLN A 67 7.25 8.37 4.11
CA GLN A 67 8.00 9.59 3.87
C GLN A 67 7.88 10.55 5.07
N GLY A 68 8.78 11.52 5.14
CA GLY A 68 8.82 12.53 6.21
C GLY A 68 7.61 13.47 6.26
N ASP A 69 6.87 13.56 5.16
CA ASP A 69 5.67 14.37 4.98
C ASP A 69 4.37 13.63 5.35
N GLY A 70 4.47 12.38 5.82
CA GLY A 70 3.31 11.54 6.14
C GLY A 70 2.69 10.82 4.94
N THR A 71 3.31 10.92 3.75
CA THR A 71 2.92 10.13 2.58
C THR A 71 3.63 8.78 2.57
N VAL A 72 3.17 7.86 1.71
CA VAL A 72 3.79 6.55 1.55
C VAL A 72 4.14 6.32 0.10
N SER A 73 5.39 5.98 -0.18
CA SER A 73 5.80 5.53 -1.52
C SER A 73 5.63 4.02 -1.61
N ALA A 74 4.67 3.56 -2.42
CA ALA A 74 4.44 2.14 -2.65
C ALA A 74 5.53 1.54 -3.52
N PHE A 75 6.06 0.39 -3.12
CA PHE A 75 6.93 -0.46 -3.93
C PHE A 75 6.17 -1.62 -4.55
N THR A 76 5.17 -2.12 -3.83
CA THR A 76 4.36 -3.26 -4.26
C THR A 76 2.97 -3.10 -3.72
N THR A 77 1.98 -3.39 -4.57
CA THR A 77 0.57 -3.40 -4.21
C THR A 77 0.01 -4.81 -4.44
N VAL A 78 -0.78 -5.27 -3.48
CA VAL A 78 -1.40 -6.59 -3.47
C VAL A 78 -2.90 -6.37 -3.39
N ASP A 79 -3.57 -6.61 -4.50
CA ASP A 79 -5.01 -6.47 -4.61
C ASP A 79 -5.72 -7.57 -3.80
N LEU A 80 -6.50 -7.16 -2.81
CA LEU A 80 -7.33 -8.03 -1.97
C LEU A 80 -8.73 -8.06 -2.57
N SER A 81 -8.85 -8.58 -3.80
CA SER A 81 -10.17 -8.74 -4.43
C SER A 81 -11.02 -9.73 -3.64
N SER A 82 -12.34 -9.49 -3.56
CA SER A 82 -13.32 -10.30 -2.81
C SER A 82 -13.59 -11.69 -3.41
N ASN A 83 -12.71 -12.20 -4.25
CA ASN A 83 -12.79 -13.54 -4.82
C ASN A 83 -11.62 -14.36 -4.27
N PHE A 84 -11.81 -14.92 -3.07
CA PHE A 84 -10.98 -15.98 -2.48
C PHE A 84 -11.17 -17.30 -3.26
N GLY A 85 -10.99 -17.24 -4.58
CA GLY A 85 -11.37 -18.27 -5.53
C GLY A 85 -10.54 -18.16 -6.81
N MET A 86 -9.46 -18.93 -6.84
CA MET A 86 -8.75 -19.41 -8.03
C MET A 86 -7.89 -18.42 -8.83
N TYR A 87 -6.60 -18.73 -8.81
CA TYR A 87 -5.68 -18.65 -9.96
C TYR A 87 -5.43 -17.26 -10.55
N LEU A 88 -4.37 -16.60 -10.05
CA LEU A 88 -3.22 -16.11 -10.84
C LEU A 88 -2.27 -15.34 -9.90
N PRO A 89 -1.09 -15.88 -9.53
CA PRO A 89 -0.04 -15.07 -8.96
C PRO A 89 0.59 -14.25 -10.09
N ARG A 90 -0.13 -13.25 -10.62
CA ARG A 90 0.43 -12.27 -11.56
C ARG A 90 0.77 -10.97 -10.83
N CYS A 91 1.50 -11.14 -9.72
CA CYS A 91 2.39 -10.12 -9.20
C CYS A 91 3.73 -10.80 -8.90
N ILE A 92 4.28 -11.45 -9.94
CA ILE A 92 5.70 -11.77 -9.98
C ILE A 92 6.38 -10.47 -10.37
N ILE A 93 6.98 -9.84 -9.36
CA ILE A 93 8.24 -9.11 -9.49
C ILE A 93 8.21 -8.02 -10.57
N CYS A 94 7.62 -6.86 -10.27
CA CYS A 94 8.08 -5.60 -10.89
C CYS A 94 9.41 -5.22 -10.24
N CYS A 95 10.45 -5.98 -10.58
CA CYS A 95 11.85 -5.72 -10.29
C CYS A 95 12.66 -6.51 -11.33
N SER A 96 12.76 -5.95 -12.54
CA SER A 96 13.76 -6.34 -13.54
C SER A 96 14.33 -5.10 -14.18
#